data_AF-A0A0F9VKZ2-F1
#
_entry.id   AF-A0A0F9VKZ2-F1
#
_cell.length_a   1.000
_cell.length_b   1.000
_cell.length_c   1.000
_cell.angle_alpha   90.00
_cell.angle_beta   90.00
_cell.angle_gamma   90.00
#
_symmetry.space_group_name_H-M   'P 1'
#
loop_
_entity.id
_entity.type
_entity.pdbx_description
1 polymer ?
#
loop_
_entity_poly.entity_id
_entity_poly.type
_entity_poly.pdbx_seq_one_letter_code
_entity_poly.pdbx_strand_id
1 'polypeptide(L)'
;MLLVDDTIITNNHIIALKEDITEVRVIKGKPTRATHDFYNLSENGIASVTLKKKIASKTQAELNTFFGLNANNNVYVNGYLIESAKYKFATESMVEVELLTPTAENRLKHKAINIWTLTQDERVNGCSKKN
;
A
#
# COMPACT_ATOMS: atom_id res chain seq x y z
N MET A 1 3.83 6.77 -1.86
CA MET A 1 3.82 5.34 -1.46
C MET A 1 5.20 4.75 -1.65
N LEU A 2 5.61 3.79 -0.82
CA LEU A 2 6.89 3.09 -0.93
C LEU A 2 6.63 1.61 -1.28
N LEU A 3 7.43 1.06 -2.20
CA LEU A 3 7.52 -0.38 -2.46
C LEU A 3 8.85 -0.90 -1.91
N VAL A 4 8.81 -2.06 -1.25
CA VAL A 4 10.00 -2.84 -0.91
C VAL A 4 10.07 -4.03 -1.86
N ASP A 5 11.23 -4.27 -2.45
CA ASP A 5 11.49 -5.37 -3.39
C ASP A 5 10.43 -5.45 -4.51
N ASP A 6 9.98 -4.29 -5.00
CA ASP A 6 8.93 -4.07 -6.01
C ASP A 6 7.55 -4.71 -5.74
N THR A 7 7.36 -5.39 -4.62
CA THR A 7 6.19 -6.23 -4.36
C THR A 7 5.54 -6.00 -3.02
N ILE A 8 6.22 -5.36 -2.06
CA ILE A 8 5.68 -5.10 -0.72
C ILE A 8 5.30 -3.62 -0.60
N ILE A 9 4.01 -3.32 -0.49
CA ILE A 9 3.48 -1.99 -0.28
C ILE A 9 3.65 -1.59 1.19
N THR A 10 4.19 -0.38 1.39
CA THR A 10 4.55 0.14 2.71
C THR A 10 4.58 1.68 2.72
N ASN A 11 4.85 2.25 3.89
CA ASN A 11 5.28 3.63 4.10
C ASN A 11 6.79 3.70 4.39
N ASN A 12 7.33 4.91 4.54
CA ASN A 12 8.73 5.15 4.90
C ASN A 12 9.08 4.76 6.35
N HIS A 13 8.10 4.55 7.24
CA HIS A 13 8.36 4.16 8.64
C HIS A 13 9.02 2.79 8.76
N ILE A 14 8.93 1.94 7.74
CA ILE A 14 9.61 0.64 7.70
C ILE A 14 11.16 0.77 7.66
N ILE A 15 11.67 1.92 7.20
CA ILE A 15 13.10 2.21 7.09
C ILE A 15 13.55 2.85 8.41
N ALA A 16 14.25 2.06 9.24
CA ALA A 16 14.80 2.55 10.50
C ALA A 16 16.11 3.31 10.29
N LEU A 17 17.01 2.74 9.48
CA LEU A 17 18.34 3.26 9.19
C LEU A 17 18.58 3.30 7.69
N LYS A 18 19.33 4.30 7.22
CA LYS A 18 19.66 4.43 5.78
C LYS A 18 20.53 3.28 5.31
N GLU A 19 21.34 2.75 6.21
CA GLU A 19 22.27 1.64 6.03
C GLU A 19 21.54 0.32 5.73
N ASP A 20 20.24 0.23 6.03
CA ASP A 20 19.40 -0.92 5.70
C ASP A 20 19.02 -0.96 4.21
N ILE A 21 19.19 0.15 3.49
CA ILE A 21 18.84 0.26 2.08
C ILE A 21 20.01 -0.19 1.21
N THR A 22 19.77 -1.14 0.30
CA THR A 22 20.76 -1.53 -0.71
C THR A 22 20.57 -0.80 -2.03
N GLU A 23 19.33 -0.44 -2.35
CA GLU A 23 19.00 0.23 -3.61
C GLU A 23 17.78 1.14 -3.44
N VAL A 24 17.77 2.26 -4.17
CA VAL A 24 16.61 3.15 -4.30
C VAL A 24 16.34 3.39 -5.77
N ARG A 25 15.10 3.15 -6.20
CA ARG A 25 14.58 3.51 -7.53
C ARG A 25 13.38 4.41 -7.36
N VAL A 26 13.31 5.46 -8.18
CA VAL A 26 12.14 6.35 -8.19
C VAL A 26 11.48 6.26 -9.55
N ILE A 27 10.22 5.84 -9.55
CA ILE A 27 9.42 5.77 -10.77
C ILE A 27 8.79 7.15 -10.98
N LYS A 28 9.40 7.92 -11.88
CA LYS A 28 8.95 9.27 -12.26
C LYS A 28 8.20 9.16 -13.59
N GLY A 29 6.88 9.22 -13.52
CA GLY A 29 6.01 9.15 -14.70
C GLY A 29 4.60 8.72 -14.30
N LYS A 30 3.63 8.86 -15.21
CA LYS A 30 2.29 8.25 -15.08
C LYS A 30 2.30 6.90 -15.82
N PRO A 31 2.55 5.77 -15.13
CA PRO A 31 2.39 4.47 -15.73
C PRO A 31 0.98 4.30 -16.27
N THR A 32 0.83 3.45 -17.29
CA THR A 32 -0.46 3.05 -17.81
C THR A 32 -0.75 1.62 -17.38
N ARG A 33 -2.04 1.26 -17.29
CA ARG A 33 -2.44 -0.13 -17.02
C ARG A 33 -1.86 -1.13 -18.05
N ALA A 34 -1.58 -0.68 -19.27
CA ALA A 34 -0.98 -1.50 -20.32
C ALA A 34 0.50 -1.85 -20.06
N THR A 35 1.20 -1.07 -19.25
CA THR A 35 2.66 -1.19 -19.06
C THR A 35 3.03 -1.57 -17.64
N HIS A 36 2.18 -1.28 -16.65
CA HIS A 36 2.51 -1.46 -15.25
C HIS A 36 1.28 -1.79 -14.39
N ASP A 37 1.45 -2.72 -13.45
CA ASP A 37 0.42 -3.15 -12.51
C ASP A 37 0.13 -2.16 -11.36
N PHE A 38 0.88 -1.05 -11.27
CA PHE A 38 0.78 -0.06 -10.19
C PHE A 38 0.34 1.33 -10.65
N TYR A 39 -0.18 1.46 -11.87
CA TYR A 39 -0.49 2.75 -12.50
C TYR A 39 -1.38 3.68 -11.64
N ASN A 40 -2.28 3.09 -10.85
CA ASN A 40 -3.17 3.83 -9.98
C ASN A 40 -2.50 4.31 -8.69
N LEU A 41 -1.41 3.64 -8.27
CA LEU A 41 -0.68 3.95 -7.03
C LEU A 41 0.36 5.06 -7.22
N SER A 42 0.67 5.40 -8.47
CA SER A 42 1.72 6.34 -8.87
C SER A 42 1.26 7.77 -9.10
N GLU A 43 0.03 8.14 -8.69
CA GLU A 43 -0.49 9.51 -8.90
C GLU A 43 0.46 10.59 -8.34
N ASN A 44 1.17 10.28 -7.25
CA ASN A 44 2.20 11.13 -6.64
C ASN A 44 3.63 10.56 -6.78
N GLY A 45 3.83 9.59 -7.69
CA GLY A 45 5.08 8.83 -7.84
C GLY A 45 5.24 7.69 -6.82
N ILE A 46 6.09 6.72 -7.18
CA ILE A 46 6.44 5.57 -6.32
C ILE A 46 7.95 5.56 -6.13
N ALA A 47 8.37 5.50 -4.87
CA ALA A 47 9.72 5.06 -4.53
C ALA A 47 9.70 3.54 -4.35
N SER A 48 10.64 2.84 -4.98
CA SER A 48 10.94 1.44 -4.69
C SER A 48 12.30 1.37 -4.02
N VAL A 49 12.41 0.57 -2.97
CA VAL A 49 13.66 0.33 -2.26
C VAL A 49 13.89 -1.16 -2.10
N THR A 50 15.15 -1.54 -2.08
CA THR A 50 15.57 -2.89 -1.69
C THR A 50 16.18 -2.79 -0.30
N LEU A 51 15.72 -3.62 0.63
CA LEU A 51 16.18 -3.61 2.02
C LEU A 51 16.99 -4.86 2.34
N LYS A 52 18.00 -4.74 3.22
CA LYS A 52 18.79 -5.88 3.71
C LYS A 52 17.96 -6.86 4.55
N LYS A 53 16.93 -6.35 5.22
CA LYS A 53 16.03 -7.13 6.09
C LYS A 53 14.80 -7.60 5.32
N LYS A 54 14.31 -8.79 5.66
CA LYS A 54 13.02 -9.28 5.18
C LYS A 54 11.90 -8.54 5.90
N ILE A 55 10.89 -8.12 5.15
CA ILE A 55 9.70 -7.45 5.68
C ILE A 55 8.57 -8.45 5.85
N ALA A 56 8.03 -8.56 7.07
CA ALA A 56 6.83 -9.32 7.33
C ALA A 56 5.65 -8.71 6.54
N SER A 57 4.95 -9.56 5.78
CA SER A 57 3.90 -9.08 4.89
C SER A 57 2.76 -10.08 4.72
N LYS A 58 1.60 -9.56 4.32
CA LYS A 58 0.40 -10.33 4.00
C LYS A 58 -0.05 -10.10 2.57
N THR A 59 -0.58 -11.14 1.94
CA THR A 59 -1.25 -11.07 0.64
C THR A 59 -2.68 -10.55 0.78
N GLN A 60 -3.29 -10.15 -0.34
CA GLN A 60 -4.72 -9.78 -0.37
C GLN A 60 -5.61 -10.95 0.13
N ALA A 61 -5.32 -12.17 -0.31
CA ALA A 61 -6.08 -13.36 0.08
C ALA A 61 -6.02 -13.65 1.58
N GLU A 62 -4.85 -13.52 2.21
CA GLU A 62 -4.69 -13.69 3.65
C GLU A 62 -5.48 -12.63 4.43
N LEU A 63 -5.41 -11.37 4.03
CA LEU A 63 -6.16 -10.30 4.68
C LEU A 63 -7.67 -10.52 4.54
N ASN A 64 -8.15 -10.76 3.31
CA ASN A 64 -9.57 -11.00 3.07
C ASN A 64 -10.09 -12.19 3.89
N THR A 65 -9.34 -13.29 3.92
CA THR A 65 -9.71 -14.49 4.69
C THR A 65 -9.76 -14.20 6.19
N PHE A 66 -8.80 -13.42 6.71
CA PHE A 66 -8.79 -12.99 8.12
C PHE A 66 -10.06 -12.22 8.51
N PHE A 67 -10.59 -11.38 7.61
CA PHE A 67 -11.83 -10.62 7.82
C PHE A 67 -13.10 -11.36 7.37
N GLY A 68 -13.02 -12.65 7.01
CA GLY A 68 -14.18 -13.44 6.57
C GLY A 68 -14.75 -13.02 5.21
N LEU A 69 -13.94 -12.40 4.36
CA LEU A 69 -14.30 -12.00 3.00
C LEU A 69 -13.80 -13.03 1.97
N ASN A 70 -14.32 -12.93 0.74
CA ASN A 70 -13.79 -13.73 -0.37
C ASN A 70 -12.30 -13.43 -0.57
N ALA A 71 -11.45 -14.43 -0.78
CA ALA A 71 -10.01 -14.25 -0.95
C ALA A 71 -9.64 -13.27 -2.08
N ASN A 72 -10.47 -13.18 -3.11
CA ASN A 72 -10.31 -12.28 -4.27
C ASN A 72 -11.04 -10.94 -4.09
N ASN A 73 -11.50 -10.62 -2.88
CA ASN A 73 -12.18 -9.36 -2.61
C ASN A 73 -11.23 -8.17 -2.74
N ASN A 74 -11.75 -7.03 -3.17
CA ASN A 74 -10.95 -5.84 -3.40
C ASN A 74 -10.28 -5.35 -2.11
N VAL A 75 -8.98 -5.09 -2.20
CA VAL A 75 -8.19 -4.44 -1.15
C VAL A 75 -7.68 -3.11 -1.69
N TYR A 76 -7.77 -2.08 -0.86
CA TYR A 76 -7.32 -0.72 -1.13
C TYR A 76 -6.18 -0.38 -0.17
N VAL A 77 -5.27 0.48 -0.60
CA VAL A 77 -4.25 1.09 0.27
C VAL A 77 -4.34 2.60 0.15
N ASN A 78 -4.57 3.29 1.26
CA ASN A 78 -4.79 4.72 1.31
C ASN A 78 -5.84 5.22 0.28
N GLY A 79 -6.90 4.43 0.06
CA GLY A 79 -7.96 4.71 -0.90
C GLY A 79 -7.69 4.26 -2.35
N TYR A 80 -6.50 3.72 -2.66
CA TYR A 80 -6.17 3.24 -4.01
C TYR A 80 -6.34 1.72 -4.15
N LEU A 81 -7.08 1.28 -5.18
CA LEU A 81 -7.35 -0.14 -5.43
C LEU A 81 -6.09 -0.94 -5.78
N ILE A 82 -5.83 -2.07 -5.15
CA ILE A 82 -4.68 -2.90 -5.49
C ILE A 82 -5.08 -3.97 -6.49
N GLU A 83 -4.83 -3.71 -7.77
CA GLU A 83 -5.34 -4.56 -8.86
C GLU A 83 -4.58 -5.89 -9.01
N SER A 84 -3.27 -5.88 -8.74
CA SER A 84 -2.43 -7.08 -8.90
C SER A 84 -2.26 -7.82 -7.58
N ALA A 85 -2.59 -9.11 -7.61
CA ALA A 85 -2.42 -10.02 -6.47
C ALA A 85 -0.94 -10.28 -6.11
N LYS A 86 0.02 -9.85 -6.95
CA LYS A 86 1.45 -9.97 -6.66
C LYS A 86 1.87 -9.11 -5.46
N TYR A 87 1.12 -8.05 -5.20
CA TYR A 87 1.44 -7.12 -4.13
C TYR A 87 1.09 -7.71 -2.77
N LYS A 88 2.00 -7.48 -1.83
CA LYS A 88 1.85 -7.79 -0.41
C LYS A 88 1.86 -6.50 0.39
N PHE A 89 1.42 -6.57 1.62
CA PHE A 89 1.29 -5.42 2.51
C PHE A 89 2.18 -5.63 3.72
N ALA A 90 3.11 -4.71 3.97
CA ALA A 90 3.95 -4.77 5.15
C ALA A 90 3.10 -4.64 6.42
N THR A 91 3.10 -5.66 7.27
CA THR A 91 2.22 -5.69 8.46
C THR A 91 2.57 -4.59 9.46
N GLU A 92 3.87 -4.29 9.60
CA GLU A 92 4.38 -3.23 10.49
C GLU A 92 4.00 -1.82 10.02
N SER A 93 3.64 -1.66 8.74
CA SER A 93 3.24 -0.37 8.18
C SER A 93 1.73 -0.19 8.09
N MET A 94 0.94 -1.16 8.54
CA MET A 94 -0.51 -1.02 8.66
C MET A 94 -0.81 -0.24 9.94
N VAL A 95 -1.23 1.01 9.80
CA VAL A 95 -1.66 1.84 10.92
C VAL A 95 -3.10 1.49 11.31
N GLU A 96 -3.95 1.29 10.30
CA GLU A 96 -5.36 1.01 10.49
C GLU A 96 -5.87 0.18 9.31
N VAL A 97 -6.82 -0.72 9.58
CA VAL A 97 -7.52 -1.50 8.56
C VAL A 97 -9.01 -1.25 8.70
N GLU A 98 -9.60 -0.68 7.65
CA GLU A 98 -11.00 -0.29 7.61
C GLU A 98 -11.80 -1.25 6.72
N LEU A 99 -12.92 -1.75 7.24
CA LEU A 99 -13.88 -2.53 6.46
C LEU A 99 -14.93 -1.61 5.86
N LEU A 100 -14.80 -1.34 4.57
CA LEU A 100 -15.71 -0.48 3.81
C LEU A 100 -16.98 -1.25 3.44
N THR A 101 -18.13 -0.63 3.65
CA THR A 101 -19.42 -1.10 3.14
C THR A 101 -19.88 -0.27 1.94
N PRO A 102 -20.59 -0.85 0.96
CA PRO A 102 -21.21 -0.10 -0.13
C PRO A 102 -22.03 1.10 0.33
N THR A 103 -21.74 2.28 -0.23
CA THR A 103 -22.56 3.48 -0.10
C THR A 103 -22.71 4.18 -1.45
N ALA A 104 -23.63 5.15 -1.53
CA ALA A 104 -23.82 5.95 -2.75
C ALA A 104 -22.57 6.78 -3.10
N GLU A 105 -21.86 7.25 -2.07
CA GLU A 105 -20.67 8.10 -2.19
C GLU A 105 -19.46 7.31 -2.67
N ASN A 106 -19.21 6.14 -2.07
CA ASN A 106 -18.02 5.34 -2.41
C ASN A 106 -18.19 4.44 -3.64
N ARG A 107 -19.43 4.24 -4.11
CA ARG A 107 -19.79 3.47 -5.31
C ARG A 107 -19.26 2.04 -5.32
N LEU A 108 -18.94 1.48 -4.16
CA LEU A 108 -18.53 0.09 -4.03
C LEU A 108 -19.72 -0.83 -4.31
N LYS A 109 -19.48 -1.94 -5.02
CA LYS A 109 -20.51 -2.98 -5.25
C LYS A 109 -20.57 -4.01 -4.12
N HIS A 110 -19.44 -4.22 -3.45
CA HIS A 110 -19.25 -5.20 -2.38
C HIS A 110 -18.44 -4.57 -1.25
N LYS A 111 -18.42 -5.22 -0.09
CA LYS A 111 -17.53 -4.82 1.00
C LYS A 111 -16.07 -4.86 0.54
N ALA A 112 -15.25 -3.96 1.03
CA ALA A 112 -13.83 -3.91 0.69
C ALA A 112 -12.98 -3.64 1.93
N ILE A 113 -11.71 -4.00 1.86
CA ILE A 113 -10.74 -3.62 2.89
C ILE A 113 -9.98 -2.39 2.40
N ASN A 114 -9.82 -1.38 3.24
CA ASN A 114 -8.87 -0.30 3.00
C ASN A 114 -7.82 -0.28 4.10
N ILE A 115 -6.56 -0.35 3.69
CA ILE A 115 -5.40 -0.34 4.58
C ILE A 115 -4.84 1.06 4.58
N TRP A 116 -4.79 1.66 5.75
CA TRP A 116 -4.11 2.93 5.93
C TRP A 116 -2.68 2.68 6.38
N THR A 117 -1.73 3.17 5.57
CA THR A 117 -0.30 3.18 5.94
C THR A 117 0.14 4.51 6.53
N LEU A 118 -0.75 5.49 6.61
CA LEU A 118 -0.51 6.79 7.21
C LEU A 118 -1.44 6.97 8.42
N THR A 119 -0.93 7.65 9.44
CA THR A 119 -1.75 8.14 10.57
C THR A 119 -2.75 9.19 10.10
N GLN A 120 -3.81 9.42 10.89
CA GLN A 120 -4.81 10.44 10.55
C GLN A 120 -4.19 11.83 10.39
N ASP A 121 -3.20 12.18 11.22
CA ASP A 121 -2.47 13.45 11.11
C ASP A 121 -1.71 13.54 9.78
N GLU A 122 -0.98 12.50 9.39
CA GLU A 122 -0.27 12.46 8.10
C GLU A 122 -1.20 12.50 6.88
N ARG A 123 -2.44 11.99 7.01
CA ARG A 123 -3.45 12.07 5.95
C ARG A 123 -3.94 13.51 5.74
N VAL A 124 -4.10 14.27 6.83
CA VAL A 124 -4.64 15.65 6.78
C VAL A 124 -3.54 16.67 6.49
N ASN A 125 -2.40 16.52 7.16
CA ASN A 125 -1.32 17.52 7.17
C ASN A 125 -0.13 17.13 6.27
N GLY A 126 -0.18 15.94 5.66
CA GLY A 126 0.94 15.37 4.92
C GLY A 126 2.07 14.88 5.83
N CYS A 127 3.13 14.34 5.24
CA CYS A 127 4.34 14.00 5.97
C CYS A 127 5.09 15.30 6.35
N SER A 128 4.75 15.90 7.49
CA SER A 128 5.57 16.96 8.07
C SER A 128 6.86 16.35 8.62
N LYS A 129 8.03 16.91 8.24
CA LYS A 129 9.29 16.52 8.88
C LYS A 129 9.18 16.92 10.35
N LYS A 130 9.12 15.94 11.25
CA LYS A 130 9.44 16.19 12.65
C LYS A 130 10.92 16.58 12.69
N ASN A 131 11.19 17.84 13.02
CA ASN A 131 12.53 18.36 13.27
C ASN A 131 13.16 17.68 14.47
#